data_AF-A0AAU2E4N1-F1
#
_entry.id   AF-A0AAU2E4N1-F1
#
_cell.length_a   1.000
_cell.length_b   1.000
_cell.length_c   1.000
_cell.angle_alpha   90.00
_cell.angle_beta   90.00
_cell.angle_gamma   90.00
#
_symmetry.space_group_name_H-M   'P 1'
#
loop_
_entity.id
_entity.type
_entity.pdbx_description
1 polymer ?
#
loop_
_entity_poly.entity_id
_entity_poly.type
_entity_poly.pdbx_seq_one_letter_code
_entity_poly.pdbx_strand_id
1 'polypeptide(L)'
;MAAAGMLTLATGVLAASPAQASGSYQGCPSGAACIYAQDKGWNGGHPDLIFWEGVYNLSYQEGNHIVFNNQTDGWKVELREGWGGTGTVRVYVQPGEHDVENLSPINSVVLRPA
;
A
#
# COMPACT_ATOMS: atom_id res chain seq x y z
N MET A 1 32.87 -59.14 -0.89
CA MET A 1 32.98 -58.09 0.14
C MET A 1 32.15 -56.90 -0.29
N ALA A 2 31.37 -56.37 0.63
CA ALA A 2 30.30 -55.40 0.44
C ALA A 2 30.81 -53.97 0.18
N ALA A 3 29.96 -53.13 -0.43
CA ALA A 3 29.73 -51.76 0.03
C ALA A 3 28.44 -51.20 -0.59
N ALA A 4 27.41 -51.07 0.24
CA ALA A 4 26.21 -50.28 -0.04
C ALA A 4 26.55 -48.77 0.03
N GLY A 5 25.93 -47.95 -0.82
CA GLY A 5 26.18 -46.51 -0.90
C GLY A 5 24.92 -45.69 -1.14
N MET A 6 24.11 -45.59 -0.08
CA MET A 6 23.11 -44.58 0.32
C MET A 6 22.53 -43.58 -0.72
N LEU A 7 21.20 -43.60 -0.84
CA LEU A 7 20.38 -42.50 -1.37
C LEU A 7 20.45 -41.27 -0.46
N THR A 8 20.70 -40.09 -1.01
CA THR A 8 20.39 -38.81 -0.37
C THR A 8 19.50 -37.96 -1.27
N LEU A 9 18.21 -37.91 -0.93
CA LEU A 9 17.24 -36.96 -1.46
C LEU A 9 17.52 -35.59 -0.83
N ALA A 10 18.27 -34.73 -1.52
CA ALA A 10 18.39 -33.33 -1.14
C ALA A 10 17.12 -32.59 -1.58
N THR A 11 16.08 -32.59 -0.76
CA THR A 11 14.98 -31.63 -0.85
C THR A 11 15.54 -30.25 -0.51
N GLY A 12 15.95 -29.51 -1.54
CA GLY A 12 16.33 -28.11 -1.42
C GLY A 12 15.16 -27.32 -0.83
N VAL A 13 15.39 -26.74 0.34
CA VAL A 13 14.50 -25.72 0.91
C VAL A 13 14.55 -24.54 -0.05
N LEU A 14 13.47 -24.33 -0.80
CA LEU A 14 13.23 -23.08 -1.52
C LEU A 14 13.11 -21.99 -0.46
N ALA A 15 14.24 -21.37 -0.13
CA ALA A 15 14.23 -20.06 0.51
C ALA A 15 13.60 -19.11 -0.51
N ALA A 16 12.28 -18.90 -0.39
CA ALA A 16 11.60 -17.82 -1.09
C ALA A 16 12.23 -16.52 -0.58
N SER A 17 13.16 -15.97 -1.37
CA SER A 17 13.59 -14.58 -1.20
C SER A 17 12.33 -13.72 -1.21
N PRO A 18 12.16 -12.73 -0.31
CA PRO A 18 11.07 -11.80 -0.46
C PRO A 18 11.23 -11.17 -1.85
N ALA A 19 10.23 -11.37 -2.71
CA ALA A 19 10.24 -10.80 -4.04
C ALA A 19 10.37 -9.28 -3.86
N GLN A 20 11.54 -8.73 -4.17
CA GLN A 20 11.73 -7.30 -4.29
C GLN A 20 10.92 -6.91 -5.53
N ALA A 21 9.66 -6.56 -5.31
CA ALA A 21 8.80 -6.06 -6.35
C ALA A 21 9.50 -4.83 -6.94
N SER A 22 9.81 -4.89 -8.24
CA SER A 22 10.53 -3.88 -9.01
C SER A 22 9.77 -2.54 -9.15
N GLY A 23 8.92 -2.18 -8.20
CA GLY A 23 8.09 -0.97 -8.25
C GLY A 23 7.61 -0.46 -6.90
N SER A 24 8.16 -0.91 -5.77
CA SER A 24 7.82 -0.31 -4.48
C SER A 24 8.52 1.05 -4.28
N TYR A 25 7.78 2.11 -4.02
CA TYR A 25 8.33 3.43 -3.67
C TYR A 25 7.97 3.77 -2.22
N GLN A 26 8.99 4.07 -1.40
CA GLN A 26 8.85 4.28 0.04
C GLN A 26 8.06 3.20 0.77
N GLY A 27 8.30 1.95 0.40
CA GLY A 27 7.62 0.77 0.94
C GLY A 27 6.18 0.58 0.48
N CYS A 28 5.64 1.51 -0.30
CA CYS A 28 4.35 1.32 -0.96
C CYS A 28 4.53 0.46 -2.21
N PRO A 29 3.94 -0.75 -2.30
CA PRO A 29 4.08 -1.61 -3.48
C PRO A 29 3.44 -0.97 -4.71
N SER A 30 3.96 -1.29 -5.90
CA SER A 30 3.33 -0.87 -7.16
C SER A 30 1.94 -1.48 -7.30
N GLY A 31 0.99 -0.71 -7.79
CA GLY A 31 -0.42 -1.11 -7.87
C GLY A 31 -1.22 -0.84 -6.59
N ALA A 32 -0.61 -0.19 -5.59
CA ALA A 32 -1.27 0.15 -4.33
C ALA A 32 -1.20 1.65 -4.02
N ALA A 33 -2.15 2.13 -3.21
CA ALA A 33 -2.06 3.39 -2.51
C ALA A 33 -1.72 3.15 -1.05
N CYS A 34 -0.94 4.05 -0.47
CA CYS A 34 -0.45 3.91 0.89
C CYS A 34 -0.65 5.19 1.69
N ILE A 35 -0.97 5.02 2.97
CA ILE A 35 -1.06 6.11 3.94
C ILE A 35 0.00 5.88 5.00
N TYR A 36 0.79 6.91 5.28
CA TYR A 36 1.86 6.87 6.26
C TYR A 36 1.40 7.41 7.61
N ALA A 37 2.14 7.06 8.67
CA ALA A 37 1.85 7.49 10.02
C ALA A 37 1.75 9.02 10.17
N GLN A 38 0.84 9.45 11.05
CA GLN A 38 0.57 10.85 11.34
C GLN A 38 1.86 11.63 11.66
N ASP A 39 2.08 12.74 10.96
CA ASP A 39 3.21 13.67 11.19
C ASP A 39 4.60 12.99 11.21
N LYS A 40 4.74 11.82 10.57
CA LYS A 40 6.02 11.08 10.43
C LYS A 40 6.63 11.16 9.03
N GLY A 41 6.00 11.88 8.12
CA GLY A 41 6.40 11.90 6.72
C GLY A 41 6.36 10.49 6.12
N TRP A 42 7.41 10.07 5.41
CA TRP A 42 7.51 8.72 4.83
C TRP A 42 7.71 7.60 5.86
N ASN A 43 7.86 7.91 7.15
CA ASN A 43 8.01 6.93 8.24
C ASN A 43 9.10 5.85 7.95
N GLY A 44 10.24 6.25 7.37
CA GLY A 44 11.30 5.31 6.99
C GLY A 44 10.95 4.35 5.84
N GLY A 45 9.91 4.66 5.07
CA GLY A 45 9.36 3.77 4.04
C GLY A 45 8.42 2.71 4.61
N HIS A 46 7.80 2.98 5.76
CA HIS A 46 6.85 2.07 6.39
C HIS A 46 5.44 2.71 6.42
N PRO A 47 4.60 2.45 5.41
CA PRO A 47 3.22 2.89 5.44
C PRO A 47 2.43 2.12 6.52
N ASP A 48 1.48 2.80 7.16
CA ASP A 48 0.58 2.20 8.16
C ASP A 48 -0.56 1.44 7.49
N LEU A 49 -1.04 1.96 6.36
CA LEU A 49 -2.14 1.40 5.60
C LEU A 49 -1.75 1.26 4.13
N ILE A 50 -2.12 0.13 3.53
CA ILE A 50 -1.90 -0.18 2.12
C ILE A 50 -3.24 -0.64 1.53
N PHE A 51 -3.60 -0.06 0.40
CA PHE A 51 -4.86 -0.27 -0.30
C PHE A 51 -4.58 -0.61 -1.76
N TRP A 52 -5.31 -1.56 -2.34
CA TRP A 52 -5.09 -1.95 -3.74
C TRP A 52 -6.22 -1.49 -4.65
N GLU A 53 -7.46 -1.74 -4.28
CA GLU A 53 -8.62 -1.40 -5.12
C GLU A 53 -9.90 -1.35 -4.30
N GLY A 54 -10.86 -0.53 -4.72
CA GLY A 54 -12.16 -0.46 -4.08
C GLY A 54 -12.27 0.65 -3.05
N VAL A 55 -13.11 0.44 -2.04
CA VAL A 55 -13.51 1.47 -1.08
C VAL A 55 -13.15 1.00 0.32
N TYR A 56 -12.37 1.81 1.02
CA TYR A 56 -11.91 1.53 2.37
C TYR A 56 -12.34 2.64 3.30
N ASN A 57 -12.93 2.27 4.43
CA ASN A 57 -13.25 3.24 5.47
C ASN A 57 -12.04 3.47 6.35
N LEU A 58 -11.77 4.74 6.65
CA LEU A 58 -10.75 5.12 7.61
C LEU A 58 -11.42 5.36 8.95
N SER A 59 -10.85 4.76 9.99
CA SER A 59 -11.23 4.98 11.37
C SER A 59 -9.98 5.38 12.13
N TYR A 60 -10.10 6.36 13.03
CA TYR A 60 -9.01 6.78 13.91
C TYR A 60 -7.74 7.26 13.16
N GLN A 61 -7.91 7.87 11.99
CA GLN A 61 -6.85 8.62 11.31
C GLN A 61 -7.06 10.08 11.63
N GLU A 62 -6.11 10.69 12.35
CA GLU A 62 -6.21 12.08 12.80
C GLU A 62 -4.96 12.86 12.40
N GLY A 63 -5.12 14.15 12.11
CA GLY A 63 -4.00 15.01 11.73
C GLY A 63 -3.49 14.73 10.32
N ASN A 64 -2.24 15.14 10.05
CA ASN A 64 -1.68 15.11 8.71
C ASN A 64 -0.99 13.79 8.42
N HIS A 65 -1.31 13.20 7.28
CA HIS A 65 -0.70 11.98 6.79
C HIS A 65 -0.20 12.18 5.36
N ILE A 66 0.88 11.48 5.00
CA ILE A 66 1.23 11.35 3.59
C ILE A 66 0.31 10.30 2.98
N VAL A 67 -0.39 10.67 1.92
CA VAL A 67 -1.14 9.76 1.07
C VAL A 67 -0.40 9.65 -0.26
N PHE A 68 0.11 8.48 -0.57
CA PHE A 68 0.86 8.22 -1.79
C PHE A 68 0.11 7.21 -2.65
N ASN A 69 -0.08 7.55 -3.92
CA ASN A 69 -0.69 6.67 -4.89
C ASN A 69 0.40 6.04 -5.77
N ASN A 70 0.77 4.80 -5.51
CA ASN A 70 1.71 4.04 -6.35
C ASN A 70 0.99 3.11 -7.34
N GLN A 71 -0.27 3.41 -7.66
CA GLN A 71 -1.02 2.61 -8.61
C GLN A 71 -0.55 2.88 -10.05
N THR A 72 -0.82 1.91 -10.93
CA THR A 72 -0.52 1.99 -12.35
C THR A 72 -1.81 2.23 -13.14
N ASP A 73 -1.72 2.31 -14.48
CA ASP A 73 -2.89 2.26 -15.36
C ASP A 73 -3.96 3.35 -15.12
N GLY A 74 -3.53 4.53 -14.69
CA GLY A 74 -4.41 5.69 -14.49
C GLY A 74 -5.31 5.61 -13.26
N TRP A 75 -5.05 4.70 -12.33
CA TRP A 75 -5.83 4.63 -11.10
C TRP A 75 -5.59 5.84 -10.20
N LYS A 76 -6.68 6.33 -9.59
CA LYS A 76 -6.69 7.50 -8.73
C LYS A 76 -7.21 7.16 -7.34
N VAL A 77 -6.65 7.85 -6.36
CA VAL A 77 -7.08 7.80 -4.96
C VAL A 77 -7.93 9.02 -4.67
N GLU A 78 -9.12 8.80 -4.15
CA GLU A 78 -10.04 9.86 -3.73
C GLU A 78 -10.24 9.80 -2.22
N LEU A 79 -9.90 10.89 -1.53
CA LEU A 79 -10.17 11.04 -0.10
C LEU A 79 -11.54 11.69 0.07
N ARG A 80 -12.42 11.01 0.80
CA ARG A 80 -13.82 11.41 0.97
C ARG A 80 -14.20 11.56 2.43
N GLU A 81 -15.04 12.56 2.70
CA GLU A 81 -15.54 12.84 4.05
C GLU A 81 -16.69 11.92 4.47
N GLY A 82 -17.34 11.22 3.54
CA GLY A 82 -18.39 10.26 3.87
C GLY A 82 -17.83 8.85 4.09
N TRP A 83 -18.60 8.02 4.77
CA TRP A 83 -18.32 6.60 4.92
C TRP A 83 -18.72 5.83 3.65
N GLY A 84 -18.03 4.74 3.35
CA GLY A 84 -18.34 3.86 2.22
C GLY A 84 -18.13 4.51 0.85
N GLY A 85 -17.18 5.45 0.74
CA GLY A 85 -16.91 6.14 -0.52
C GLY A 85 -17.98 7.18 -0.90
N THR A 86 -18.81 7.59 0.07
CA THR A 86 -19.83 8.62 -0.13
C THR A 86 -19.31 10.00 0.28
N GLY A 87 -20.13 11.04 0.10
CA GLY A 87 -19.80 12.41 0.51
C GLY A 87 -18.92 13.17 -0.48
N THR A 88 -18.42 14.31 -0.03
CA THR A 88 -17.58 15.22 -0.83
C THR A 88 -16.19 14.65 -0.98
N VAL A 89 -15.66 14.69 -2.22
CA VAL A 89 -14.24 14.42 -2.45
C VAL A 89 -13.44 15.65 -2.07
N ARG A 90 -12.52 15.50 -1.13
CA ARG A 90 -11.60 16.58 -0.73
C ARG A 90 -10.39 16.64 -1.64
N VAL A 91 -9.80 15.48 -1.90
CA VAL A 91 -8.48 15.36 -2.53
C VAL A 91 -8.49 14.22 -3.52
N TYR A 92 -7.75 14.43 -4.60
CA TYR A 92 -7.46 13.43 -5.62
C TYR A 92 -5.94 13.29 -5.71
N VAL A 93 -5.42 12.08 -5.53
CA VAL A 93 -4.00 11.80 -5.69
C VAL A 93 -3.82 10.98 -6.98
N GLN A 94 -3.11 11.55 -7.94
CA GLN A 94 -2.80 10.91 -9.22
C GLN A 94 -1.76 9.80 -9.03
N PRO A 95 -1.70 8.81 -9.94
CA PRO A 95 -0.71 7.75 -9.86
C PRO A 95 0.72 8.31 -9.97
N GLY A 96 1.59 7.88 -9.06
CA GLY A 96 2.96 8.37 -8.90
C GLY A 96 3.09 9.65 -8.05
N GLU A 97 1.98 10.24 -7.60
CA GLU A 97 1.99 11.45 -6.77
C GLU A 97 1.68 11.15 -5.30
N HIS A 98 2.13 12.04 -4.42
CA HIS A 98 1.78 12.05 -3.00
C HIS A 98 1.25 13.42 -2.59
N ASP A 99 0.38 13.43 -1.59
CA ASP A 99 -0.07 14.65 -0.94
C ASP A 99 -0.03 14.50 0.57
N VAL A 100 0.07 15.64 1.28
CA VAL A 100 0.04 15.70 2.74
C VAL A 100 -1.31 16.24 3.16
N GLU A 101 -2.16 15.34 3.64
CA GLU A 101 -3.56 15.66 3.87
C GLU A 101 -3.97 15.40 5.30
N ASN A 102 -4.83 16.30 5.80
CA ASN A 102 -5.45 16.09 7.10
C ASN A 102 -6.55 15.03 6.96
N LEU A 103 -6.34 13.87 7.58
CA LEU A 103 -7.28 12.75 7.54
C LEU A 103 -8.36 12.80 8.62
N SER A 104 -8.29 13.72 9.59
CA SER A 104 -9.34 13.90 10.62
C SER A 104 -10.77 14.05 10.03
N PRO A 105 -11.01 14.81 8.95
CA PRO A 105 -12.34 14.88 8.33
C PRO A 105 -12.61 13.76 7.31
N ILE A 106 -11.61 12.94 6.97
CA ILE A 106 -11.70 11.91 5.94
C ILE A 106 -12.17 10.60 6.57
N ASN A 107 -13.30 10.08 6.07
CA ASN A 107 -13.90 8.85 6.58
C ASN A 107 -13.74 7.68 5.60
N SER A 108 -13.39 7.94 4.34
CA SER A 108 -13.08 6.86 3.39
C SER A 108 -12.09 7.24 2.30
N VAL A 109 -11.45 6.21 1.77
CA VAL A 109 -10.54 6.23 0.64
C VAL A 109 -11.16 5.38 -0.47
N VAL A 110 -11.24 5.94 -1.67
CA VAL A 110 -11.73 5.23 -2.85
C VAL A 110 -10.60 5.13 -3.86
N LEU A 111 -10.30 3.92 -4.29
CA LEU A 111 -9.35 3.62 -5.35
C LEU A 111 -10.14 3.14 -6.56
N ARG A 112 -10.02 3.86 -7.66
CA ARG A 112 -10.73 3.56 -8.91
C ARG A 112 -9.90 3.93 -10.12
N PRO A 113 -10.11 3.26 -11.26
CA PRO A 113 -9.54 3.71 -12.53
C PRO A 113 -10.04 5.14 -12.87
N ALA A 114 -9.19 5.90 -13.58
CA ALA A 114 -9.48 7.26 -14.04
C ALA A 114 -10.82 7.37 -14.77
#